data_AF-A0A1M7YYB9-F1
#
_entry.id   AF-A0A1M7YYB9-F1
#
_cell.length_a   1.000
_cell.length_b   1.000
_cell.length_c   1.000
_cell.angle_alpha   90.00
_cell.angle_beta   90.00
_cell.angle_gamma   90.00
#
_symmetry.space_group_name_H-M   'P 1'
#
loop_
_entity.id
_entity.type
_entity.pdbx_description
1 polymer ?
#
loop_
_entity_poly.entity_id
_entity_poly.type
_entity_poly.pdbx_seq_one_letter_code
_entity_poly.pdbx_strand_id
1 'polypeptide(L)'
;MNHHRLGKPSGFTLIELIIVIALIALMSAVVVPRLWGSYSQLKQKKKLEAFWSEVRSEALKYNQAGESFLFDSQQEQWQLLAQKTQLEILPNHPDDQFVIRADGFTQHGEVHLLVLPEKIRWKITISMPDGSVHFARY
;
A
#
# COMPACT_ATOMS: atom_id res chain seq x y z
N MET A 1 -45.97 -55.73 6.24
CA MET A 1 -45.64 -55.34 4.86
C MET A 1 -45.27 -53.86 4.88
N ASN A 2 -43.97 -53.55 4.77
CA ASN A 2 -43.44 -52.20 4.95
C ASN A 2 -43.22 -51.56 3.58
N HIS A 3 -44.00 -50.52 3.25
CA HIS A 3 -43.80 -49.72 2.05
C HIS A 3 -42.68 -48.69 2.28
N HIS A 4 -41.46 -48.99 1.84
CA HIS A 4 -40.43 -47.97 1.67
C HIS A 4 -40.81 -47.07 0.49
N ARG A 5 -41.26 -45.84 0.78
CA ARG A 5 -41.38 -44.79 -0.22
C ARG A 5 -39.97 -44.28 -0.54
N LEU A 6 -39.40 -44.77 -1.63
CA LEU A 6 -38.17 -44.21 -2.20
C LEU A 6 -38.47 -42.79 -2.70
N GLY A 7 -37.95 -41.79 -1.99
CA GLY A 7 -37.99 -40.39 -2.43
C GLY A 7 -37.35 -40.27 -3.81
N LYS A 8 -38.08 -39.65 -4.74
CA LYS A 8 -37.63 -39.46 -6.12
C LYS A 8 -36.46 -38.46 -6.11
N PRO A 9 -35.29 -38.76 -6.70
CA PRO A 9 -34.22 -37.79 -6.78
C PRO A 9 -34.68 -36.61 -7.65
N SER A 10 -34.78 -35.41 -7.08
CA SER A 10 -35.05 -34.20 -7.84
C SER A 10 -33.76 -33.77 -8.55
N GLY A 11 -33.75 -33.89 -9.87
CA GLY A 11 -32.68 -33.34 -10.71
C GLY A 11 -32.72 -31.82 -10.73
N PHE A 12 -31.56 -31.20 -10.88
CA PHE A 12 -31.43 -29.75 -11.03
C PHE A 12 -32.01 -29.31 -12.38
N THR A 13 -32.81 -28.26 -12.39
CA THR A 13 -33.43 -27.72 -13.60
C THR A 13 -32.55 -26.65 -14.25
N LEU A 14 -32.69 -26.49 -15.57
CA LEU A 14 -31.98 -25.43 -16.31
C LEU A 14 -32.37 -24.02 -15.81
N ILE A 15 -33.64 -23.83 -15.43
CA ILE A 15 -34.12 -22.54 -14.91
C ILE A 15 -33.49 -22.20 -13.57
N GLU A 16 -33.30 -23.18 -12.67
CA GLU A 16 -32.58 -22.98 -11.41
C GLU A 16 -31.14 -22.54 -11.66
N LEU A 17 -30.46 -23.14 -12.65
CA LEU A 17 -29.11 -22.70 -13.03
C LEU A 17 -29.09 -21.24 -13.49
N ILE A 18 -30.02 -20.88 -14.38
CA ILE A 18 -30.10 -19.54 -14.96
C ILE A 18 -30.38 -18.48 -13.89
N ILE A 19 -31.25 -18.79 -12.94
CA ILE A 19 -31.53 -17.88 -11.81
C ILE A 19 -30.28 -17.71 -10.94
N VAL A 20 -29.56 -18.79 -10.63
CA VAL A 20 -28.34 -18.73 -9.82
C VAL A 20 -27.26 -17.89 -10.51
N ILE A 21 -26.99 -18.12 -11.79
CA ILE A 21 -25.98 -17.32 -12.51
C ILE A 21 -26.41 -15.86 -12.64
N ALA A 22 -27.71 -15.58 -12.83
CA ALA A 22 -28.23 -14.22 -12.88
C ALA A 22 -28.03 -13.49 -11.54
N LEU A 23 -28.30 -14.17 -10.42
CA LEU A 23 -28.06 -13.64 -9.09
C LEU A 23 -26.58 -13.39 -8.82
N ILE A 24 -25.69 -14.33 -9.21
CA ILE A 24 -24.23 -14.16 -9.08
C ILE A 24 -23.76 -12.95 -9.91
N ALA A 25 -24.26 -12.78 -11.13
CA ALA A 25 -23.92 -11.66 -11.99
C ALA A 25 -24.35 -10.32 -11.38
N LEU A 26 -25.58 -10.26 -10.85
CA LEU A 26 -26.10 -9.07 -10.17
C LEU A 26 -25.26 -8.68 -8.95
N MET A 27 -24.90 -9.66 -8.10
CA MET A 27 -24.05 -9.40 -6.93
C MET A 27 -22.64 -8.97 -7.35
N SER A 28 -22.05 -9.67 -8.32
CA SER A 28 -20.67 -9.42 -8.79
C SER A 28 -20.52 -8.03 -9.39
N ALA A 29 -21.56 -7.51 -10.07
CA ALA A 29 -21.56 -6.18 -10.66
C ALA A 29 -21.30 -5.06 -9.64
N VAL A 30 -21.72 -5.25 -8.38
CA VAL A 30 -21.53 -4.25 -7.30
C VAL A 30 -20.25 -4.53 -6.50
N VAL A 31 -19.93 -5.79 -6.25
CA VAL A 31 -18.83 -6.18 -5.36
C VAL A 31 -17.47 -6.03 -6.02
N VAL A 32 -17.32 -6.46 -7.28
CA VAL A 32 -16.02 -6.48 -7.97
C VAL A 32 -15.38 -5.10 -8.10
N PRO A 33 -16.09 -4.03 -8.53
CA PRO A 33 -15.49 -2.69 -8.62
C PRO A 33 -14.99 -2.15 -7.28
N ARG A 34 -15.73 -2.43 -6.18
CA ARG A 34 -15.34 -2.00 -4.82
C ARG A 34 -14.06 -2.68 -4.36
N LEU A 35 -13.95 -4.00 -4.59
CA LEU A 35 -12.75 -4.76 -4.24
C LEU A 35 -11.52 -4.29 -5.03
N TRP A 36 -11.69 -3.97 -6.32
CA TRP A 36 -10.60 -3.49 -7.16
C TRP A 36 -10.01 -2.17 -6.65
N GLY A 37 -10.87 -1.23 -6.24
CA GLY A 37 -10.46 0.03 -5.62
C GLY A 37 -9.59 -0.20 -4.38
N SER A 38 -10.06 -0.99 -3.43
CA SER A 38 -9.32 -1.32 -2.20
C SER A 38 -8.00 -2.04 -2.49
N TYR A 39 -8.01 -3.01 -3.41
CA TYR A 39 -6.80 -3.75 -3.78
C TYR A 39 -5.72 -2.84 -4.38
N SER A 40 -6.10 -1.92 -5.26
CA SER A 40 -5.17 -0.97 -5.86
C SER A 40 -4.50 -0.06 -4.81
N GLN A 41 -5.26 0.42 -3.83
CA GLN A 41 -4.72 1.24 -2.74
C GLN A 41 -3.77 0.46 -1.84
N LEU A 42 -4.10 -0.80 -1.51
CA LEU A 42 -3.21 -1.66 -0.73
C LEU A 42 -1.90 -1.93 -1.48
N LYS A 43 -1.97 -2.17 -2.79
CA LYS A 43 -0.80 -2.35 -3.64
C LYS A 43 0.09 -1.10 -3.66
N GLN A 44 -0.52 0.09 -3.72
CA GLN A 44 0.21 1.36 -3.62
C GLN A 44 0.89 1.49 -2.27
N LYS A 45 0.14 1.35 -1.16
CA LYS A 45 0.70 1.42 0.21
C LYS A 45 1.87 0.47 0.42
N LYS A 46 1.78 -0.76 -0.06
CA LYS A 46 2.89 -1.73 0.01
C LYS A 46 4.18 -1.24 -0.66
N LYS A 47 4.09 -0.50 -1.77
CA LYS A 47 5.26 0.08 -2.43
C LYS A 47 5.90 1.16 -1.56
N LEU A 48 5.06 2.03 -0.97
CA LEU A 48 5.53 3.08 -0.05
C LEU A 48 6.16 2.47 1.20
N GLU A 49 5.56 1.43 1.77
CA GLU A 49 6.08 0.71 2.92
C GLU A 49 7.42 0.03 2.59
N ALA A 50 7.55 -0.57 1.41
CA ALA A 50 8.81 -1.18 0.97
C ALA A 50 9.93 -0.13 0.80
N PHE A 51 9.62 1.00 0.18
CA PHE A 51 10.55 2.13 0.08
C PHE A 51 10.96 2.64 1.47
N TRP A 52 9.98 2.94 2.32
CA TRP A 52 10.23 3.46 3.66
C TRP A 52 10.99 2.47 4.54
N SER A 53 10.72 1.17 4.42
CA SER A 53 11.42 0.13 5.16
C SER A 53 12.91 0.10 4.83
N GLU A 54 13.28 0.33 3.56
CA GLU A 54 14.68 0.38 3.15
C GLU A 54 15.36 1.67 3.62
N VAL A 55 14.69 2.83 3.48
CA VAL A 55 15.18 4.11 4.05
C VAL A 55 15.43 3.98 5.55
N ARG A 56 14.48 3.37 6.27
CA ARG A 56 14.60 3.13 7.72
C ARG A 56 15.73 2.15 8.05
N SER A 57 15.87 1.08 7.26
CA SER A 57 16.96 0.11 7.42
C SER A 57 18.33 0.78 7.31
N GLU A 58 18.49 1.68 6.35
CA GLU A 58 19.71 2.46 6.20
C GLU A 58 19.92 3.43 7.37
N ALA A 59 18.89 4.17 7.76
CA ALA A 59 18.95 5.07 8.92
C ALA A 59 19.36 4.35 10.22
N LEU A 60 18.91 3.10 10.41
CA LEU A 60 19.29 2.28 11.56
C LEU A 60 20.80 1.99 11.59
N LYS A 61 21.48 1.87 10.44
CA LYS A 61 22.94 1.66 10.40
C LYS A 61 23.70 2.88 10.93
N TYR A 62 23.28 4.09 10.55
CA TYR A 62 23.86 5.33 11.08
C TYR A 62 23.63 5.45 12.58
N ASN A 63 22.41 5.18 13.05
CA ASN A 63 22.09 5.22 14.47
C ASN A 63 22.93 4.21 15.28
N GLN A 64 23.16 3.00 14.76
CA GLN A 64 24.04 2.00 15.39
C GLN A 64 25.50 2.44 15.46
N ALA A 65 25.96 3.27 14.51
CA ALA A 65 27.27 3.90 14.53
C ALA A 65 27.35 5.15 15.44
N GLY A 66 26.23 5.57 16.04
CA GLY A 66 26.14 6.80 16.82
C GLY A 66 26.07 8.08 15.97
N GLU A 67 25.81 7.95 14.66
CA GLU A 67 25.72 9.04 13.71
C GLU A 67 24.27 9.41 13.41
N SER A 68 24.04 10.67 13.04
CA SER A 68 22.71 11.12 12.61
C SER A 68 22.52 10.79 11.13
N PHE A 69 21.38 10.22 10.79
CA PHE A 69 20.97 9.98 9.42
C PHE A 69 20.32 11.23 8.83
N LEU A 70 20.83 11.69 7.69
CA LEU A 70 20.22 12.76 6.89
C LEU A 70 19.61 12.13 5.63
N PHE A 71 18.30 12.24 5.52
CA PHE A 71 17.61 11.99 4.26
C PHE A 71 17.53 13.29 3.48
N ASP A 72 17.81 13.21 2.18
CA ASP A 72 17.63 14.30 1.23
C ASP A 72 17.09 13.73 -0.07
N SER A 73 15.91 14.20 -0.47
CA SER A 73 15.17 13.76 -1.65
C SER A 73 16.00 13.80 -2.93
N GLN A 74 17.00 14.67 -3.02
CA GLN A 74 17.84 14.86 -4.20
C GLN A 74 18.96 13.83 -4.33
N GLN A 75 19.28 13.08 -3.28
CA GLN A 75 20.37 12.10 -3.33
C GLN A 75 20.01 10.95 -4.27
N GLU A 76 20.97 10.59 -5.14
CA GLU A 76 20.82 9.56 -6.17
C GLU A 76 20.38 8.21 -5.59
N GLN A 77 20.90 7.82 -4.42
CA GLN A 77 20.54 6.57 -3.76
C GLN A 77 19.03 6.41 -3.51
N TRP A 78 18.36 7.50 -3.09
CA TRP A 78 16.92 7.46 -2.81
C TRP A 78 16.09 7.51 -4.08
N GLN A 79 16.57 8.23 -5.10
CA GLN A 79 15.95 8.26 -6.42
C GLN A 79 15.97 6.87 -7.08
N LEU A 80 17.10 6.17 -7.01
CA LEU A 80 17.24 4.80 -7.53
C LEU A 80 16.38 3.81 -6.74
N LEU A 81 16.34 3.94 -5.41
CA LEU A 81 15.49 3.12 -4.55
C LEU A 81 13.99 3.32 -4.87
N ALA A 82 13.57 4.56 -5.06
CA ALA A 82 12.21 4.89 -5.47
C ALA A 82 11.88 4.23 -6.82
N GLN A 83 12.74 4.38 -7.83
CA GLN A 83 12.52 3.77 -9.14
C GLN A 83 12.42 2.24 -9.05
N LYS A 84 13.29 1.59 -8.27
CA LYS A 84 13.25 0.13 -8.01
C LYS A 84 11.92 -0.32 -7.40
N THR A 85 11.30 0.53 -6.58
CA THR A 85 10.01 0.26 -5.93
C THR A 85 8.81 0.76 -6.75
N GLN A 86 9.02 1.14 -8.02
CA GLN A 86 8.01 1.72 -8.91
C GLN A 86 7.42 3.02 -8.35
N LEU A 87 8.26 3.82 -7.73
CA LEU A 87 7.97 5.15 -7.21
C LEU A 87 8.90 6.16 -7.89
N GLU A 88 8.49 7.42 -7.85
CA GLU A 88 9.30 8.56 -8.25
C GLU A 88 9.21 9.59 -7.14
N ILE A 89 10.35 10.01 -6.60
CA ILE A 89 10.39 11.08 -5.61
C ILE A 89 10.16 12.39 -6.36
N LEU A 90 9.25 13.22 -5.86
CA LEU A 90 9.00 14.55 -6.38
C LEU A 90 9.89 15.54 -5.61
N PRO A 91 11.04 15.96 -6.17
CA PRO A 91 11.98 16.83 -5.46
C PRO A 91 11.45 18.27 -5.34
N ASN A 92 12.09 19.06 -4.49
CA ASN A 92 11.86 20.50 -4.31
C ASN A 92 10.64 20.86 -3.45
N HIS A 93 10.32 20.03 -2.45
CA HIS A 93 9.45 20.47 -1.36
C HIS A 93 10.32 21.03 -0.23
N PRO A 94 9.97 22.13 0.46
CA PRO A 94 10.80 22.70 1.54
C PRO A 94 11.09 21.72 2.69
N ASP A 95 10.26 20.70 2.86
CA ASP A 95 10.37 19.67 3.91
C ASP A 95 10.88 18.32 3.38
N ASP A 96 11.51 18.30 2.20
CA ASP A 96 11.96 17.06 1.53
C ASP A 96 13.29 16.50 2.09
N GLN A 97 13.84 17.16 3.10
CA GLN A 97 14.97 16.71 3.88
C GLN A 97 14.56 16.49 5.33
N PHE A 98 15.06 15.43 5.95
CA PHE A 98 14.82 15.19 7.37
C PHE A 98 16.01 14.52 8.03
N VAL A 99 16.15 14.78 9.33
CA VAL A 99 17.21 14.19 10.17
C VAL A 99 16.60 13.23 11.18
N ILE A 100 17.18 12.04 11.26
CA ILE A 100 16.99 11.10 12.36
C ILE A 100 18.28 11.11 13.16
N ARG A 101 18.20 11.59 14.40
CA ARG A 101 19.36 11.66 15.29
C ARG A 101 19.67 10.29 15.89
N ALA A 102 20.92 10.11 16.30
CA ALA A 102 21.40 8.89 16.97
C ALA A 102 20.69 8.57 18.29
N ASP A 103 20.08 9.56 18.94
CA ASP A 103 19.26 9.39 20.15
C ASP A 103 17.80 8.99 19.84
N GLY A 104 17.47 8.80 18.57
CA GLY A 104 16.13 8.41 18.10
C GLY A 104 15.17 9.59 17.90
N PHE A 105 15.57 10.83 18.21
CA PHE A 105 14.75 12.00 17.92
C PHE A 105 14.75 12.29 16.42
N THR A 106 13.55 12.38 15.85
CA THR A 106 13.38 12.77 14.44
C THR A 106 12.95 14.21 14.32
N GLN A 107 13.38 14.86 13.24
CA GLN A 107 12.76 16.09 12.78
C GLN A 107 11.50 15.79 11.97
N HIS A 108 10.62 16.79 11.86
CA HIS A 108 9.51 16.74 10.93
C HIS A 108 10.06 16.75 9.51
N GLY A 109 9.46 15.95 8.63
CA GLY A 109 9.79 15.94 7.21
C GLY A 109 8.67 15.32 6.40
N GLU A 110 8.60 15.70 5.13
CA GLU A 110 7.65 15.16 4.18
C GLU A 110 8.36 14.67 2.91
N VAL A 111 8.16 13.40 2.56
CA VAL A 111 8.63 12.86 1.29
C VAL A 111 7.46 12.73 0.34
N HIS A 112 7.52 13.45 -0.77
CA HIS A 112 6.50 13.43 -1.81
C HIS A 112 6.87 12.40 -2.87
N LEU A 113 5.95 11.48 -3.13
CA LEU A 113 6.16 10.34 -4.03
C LEU A 113 5.03 10.25 -5.05
N LEU A 114 5.39 9.81 -6.25
CA LEU A 114 4.47 9.45 -7.31
C LEU A 114 4.52 7.93 -7.51
N VAL A 115 3.39 7.25 -7.36
CA VAL A 115 3.31 5.80 -7.59
C VAL A 115 3.13 5.52 -9.08
N LEU A 116 4.05 4.77 -9.66
CA LEU A 116 4.04 4.38 -11.07
C LEU A 116 3.44 2.97 -11.26
N PRO A 117 2.73 2.72 -12.37
CA PRO A 117 2.44 3.63 -13.48
C PRO A 117 1.19 4.50 -13.28
N GLU A 118 0.46 4.33 -12.17
CA GLU A 118 -0.84 4.99 -11.97
C GLU A 118 -0.75 6.52 -11.83
N LYS A 119 0.46 7.06 -11.64
CA LYS A 119 0.76 8.50 -11.41
C LYS A 119 -0.06 9.08 -10.26
N ILE A 120 -0.23 8.31 -9.19
CA ILE A 120 -0.95 8.74 -7.99
C ILE A 120 0.03 9.35 -7.00
N ARG A 121 -0.26 10.55 -6.52
CA ARG A 121 0.57 11.28 -5.56
C ARG A 121 0.30 10.80 -4.14
N TRP A 122 1.39 10.61 -3.42
CA TRP A 122 1.39 10.25 -2.01
C TRP A 122 2.44 11.07 -1.29
N LYS A 123 2.19 11.31 0.00
CA LYS A 123 3.16 11.88 0.92
C LYS A 123 3.42 10.94 2.07
N ILE A 124 4.69 10.86 2.46
CA ILE A 124 5.16 10.22 3.67
C ILE A 124 5.49 11.36 4.64
N THR A 125 4.70 11.51 5.69
CA THR A 125 4.97 12.50 6.73
C THR A 125 5.63 11.82 7.93
N ILE A 126 6.77 12.34 8.33
CA ILE A 126 7.50 11.91 9.53
C ILE A 126 7.22 12.93 10.63
N SER A 127 6.76 12.43 11.78
CA SER A 127 6.33 13.28 12.89
C SER A 127 7.39 13.29 13.99
N MET A 128 7.59 14.46 14.61
CA MET A 128 8.37 14.57 15.83
C MET A 128 7.55 14.14 17.04
N PRO A 129 8.17 13.67 18.15
CA PRO A 129 9.60 13.40 18.30
C PRO A 129 10.01 11.95 17.96
N ASP A 130 9.04 11.06 17.78
CA ASP A 130 9.21 9.61 17.77
C ASP A 130 9.47 9.02 16.37
N GLY A 131 9.43 9.84 15.33
CA GLY A 131 9.59 9.40 13.95
C GLY A 131 8.39 8.63 13.42
N SER A 132 7.20 8.79 14.03
CA SER A 132 5.99 8.13 13.55
C SER A 132 5.67 8.57 12.11
N VAL A 133 5.40 7.57 11.26
CA VAL A 133 5.24 7.76 9.82
C VAL A 133 3.80 7.58 9.39
N HIS A 134 3.30 8.56 8.65
CA HIS A 134 1.95 8.58 8.11
C HIS A 134 1.98 8.65 6.59
N PHE A 135 1.26 7.74 5.94
CA PHE A 135 1.08 7.70 4.49
C PHE A 135 -0.25 8.34 4.12
N ALA A 136 -0.22 9.42 3.35
CA ALA A 136 -1.42 10.11 2.89
C ALA A 136 -1.40 10.30 1.37
N ARG A 137 -2.55 10.09 0.73
CA ARG A 137 -2.77 10.46 -0.67
C ARG A 137 -3.26 11.91 -0.74
N TYR A 138 -2.79 12.67 -1.73
CA TYR A 138 -3.21 14.06 -1.98
C TYR A 138 -3.36 14.35 -3.48
#